data_AF-A0A973KU16-F1
#
_entry.id   AF-A0A973KU16-F1
#
_cell.length_a   1.000
_cell.length_b   1.000
_cell.length_c   1.000
_cell.angle_alpha   90.00
_cell.angle_beta   90.00
_cell.angle_gamma   90.00
#
_symmetry.space_group_name_H-M   'P 1'
#
loop_
_entity.id
_entity.type
_entity.pdbx_description
1 polymer ?
#
loop_
_entity_poly.entity_id
_entity_poly.type
_entity_poly.pdbx_seq_one_letter_code
_entity_poly.pdbx_strand_id
1 'polypeptide(L)'
;TPDSVVTTALSLAKDGTRTAIEKVCEEASRHTDFESALVPLREAVAPYDTVGPDYRAPSLGARRPSRLHSIEELPVALGMLLVARGDYRHAVLGAVNYGRDCDSIATMTGALAGALGSPVPQDWSKQVAEASRLDLWQPATTLTAVTREIFERDVHRRRTHESAFLNLGDPRCSD
;
A
#
# COMPACT_ATOMS: atom_id res chain seq x y z
N THR A 1 0.49 -12.05 -3.93
CA THR A 1 0.64 -11.56 -5.32
C THR A 1 0.09 -10.15 -5.40
N PRO A 2 0.34 -9.39 -6.47
CA PRO A 2 -0.33 -8.10 -6.70
C PRO A 2 -1.87 -8.21 -6.61
N ASP A 3 -2.47 -9.25 -7.20
CA ASP A 3 -3.93 -9.46 -7.14
C ASP A 3 -4.45 -9.66 -5.73
N SER A 4 -3.71 -10.38 -4.87
CA SER A 4 -4.12 -10.57 -3.47
C SER A 4 -4.09 -9.26 -2.69
N VAL A 5 -3.11 -8.38 -2.97
CA VAL A 5 -3.04 -7.04 -2.36
C VAL A 5 -4.26 -6.21 -2.76
N VAL A 6 -4.60 -6.18 -4.05
CA VAL A 6 -5.77 -5.45 -4.56
C VAL A 6 -7.07 -6.02 -3.99
N THR A 7 -7.20 -7.35 -3.95
CA THR A 7 -8.36 -8.02 -3.36
C THR A 7 -8.54 -7.63 -1.88
N THR A 8 -7.45 -7.64 -1.11
CA THR A 8 -7.47 -7.21 0.29
C THR A 8 -7.83 -5.73 0.41
N ALA A 9 -7.22 -4.85 -0.39
CA ALA A 9 -7.51 -3.41 -0.39
C ALA A 9 -9.00 -3.15 -0.67
N LEU A 10 -9.58 -3.82 -1.68
CA LEU A 10 -10.99 -3.72 -2.00
C LEU A 10 -11.89 -4.23 -0.87
N SER A 11 -11.49 -5.27 -0.14
CA SER A 11 -12.31 -5.79 0.98
C SER A 11 -12.47 -4.76 2.11
N LEU A 12 -11.51 -3.84 2.27
CA LEU A 12 -11.48 -2.83 3.32
C LEU A 12 -11.96 -1.45 2.85
N ALA A 13 -11.64 -1.08 1.62
CA ALA A 13 -11.96 0.22 1.05
C ALA A 13 -13.48 0.45 0.96
N LYS A 14 -13.89 1.72 1.12
CA LYS A 14 -15.29 2.16 1.08
C LYS A 14 -15.47 3.30 0.09
N ASP A 15 -16.70 3.44 -0.39
CA ASP A 15 -17.19 4.57 -1.19
C ASP A 15 -16.23 5.00 -2.32
N GLY A 16 -15.94 6.30 -2.47
CA GLY A 16 -15.12 6.86 -3.54
C GLY A 16 -13.73 6.23 -3.66
N THR A 17 -13.08 5.91 -2.53
CA THR A 17 -11.80 5.19 -2.53
C THR A 17 -11.94 3.79 -3.11
N ARG A 18 -12.99 3.07 -2.75
CA ARG A 18 -13.23 1.74 -3.33
C ARG A 18 -13.42 1.83 -4.84
N THR A 19 -14.28 2.72 -5.30
CA THR A 19 -14.57 2.89 -6.73
C THR A 19 -13.33 3.30 -7.52
N ALA A 20 -12.51 4.21 -6.97
CA ALA A 20 -11.25 4.63 -7.59
C ALA A 20 -10.28 3.45 -7.74
N ILE A 21 -10.12 2.62 -6.70
CA ILE A 21 -9.27 1.42 -6.77
C ILE A 21 -9.80 0.46 -7.84
N GLU A 22 -11.12 0.19 -7.88
CA GLU A 22 -11.72 -0.68 -8.87
C GLU A 22 -11.45 -0.20 -10.30
N LYS A 23 -11.65 1.10 -10.58
CA LYS A 23 -11.45 1.67 -11.92
C LYS A 23 -10.01 1.73 -12.36
N VAL A 24 -9.10 2.10 -11.46
CA VAL A 24 -7.68 2.14 -11.78
C VAL A 24 -7.12 0.72 -11.97
N CYS A 25 -7.54 -0.26 -11.15
CA CYS A 25 -7.09 -1.64 -11.30
C CYS A 25 -7.69 -2.33 -12.53
N GLU A 26 -8.95 -2.03 -12.87
CA GLU A 26 -9.59 -2.48 -14.12
C GLU A 26 -8.78 -2.00 -15.33
N GLU A 27 -8.41 -0.72 -15.38
CA GLU A 27 -7.60 -0.18 -16.47
C GLU A 27 -6.19 -0.77 -16.47
N ALA A 28 -5.53 -0.84 -15.30
CA ALA A 28 -4.19 -1.43 -15.16
C ALA A 28 -4.09 -2.85 -15.71
N SER A 29 -5.15 -3.66 -15.58
CA SER A 29 -5.18 -5.05 -16.08
C SER A 29 -5.01 -5.17 -17.61
N ARG A 30 -5.18 -4.07 -18.34
CA ARG A 30 -5.04 -4.00 -19.80
C ARG A 30 -3.61 -3.72 -20.26
N HIS A 31 -2.72 -3.43 -19.32
CA HIS A 31 -1.35 -3.01 -19.59
C HIS A 31 -0.35 -3.99 -18.99
N THR A 32 0.78 -4.18 -19.69
CA THR A 32 1.92 -4.97 -19.21
C THR A 32 3.18 -4.14 -19.05
N ASP A 33 3.10 -2.85 -19.39
CA ASP A 33 4.19 -1.90 -19.26
C ASP A 33 3.66 -0.51 -18.89
N PHE A 34 4.41 0.20 -18.04
CA PHE A 34 3.97 1.47 -17.48
C PHE A 34 3.85 2.54 -18.55
N GLU A 35 4.69 2.54 -19.60
CA GLU A 35 4.66 3.59 -20.63
C GLU A 35 3.29 3.67 -21.29
N SER A 36 2.69 2.51 -21.56
CA SER A 36 1.33 2.40 -22.10
C SER A 36 0.23 2.73 -21.09
N ALA A 37 0.51 2.61 -19.78
CA ALA A 37 -0.46 2.76 -18.71
C ALA A 37 -0.54 4.19 -18.14
N LEU A 38 0.48 5.04 -18.31
CA LEU A 38 0.56 6.34 -17.62
C LEU A 38 -0.67 7.23 -17.84
N VAL A 39 -1.08 7.41 -19.09
CA VAL A 39 -2.24 8.25 -19.44
C VAL A 39 -3.55 7.56 -19.07
N PRO A 40 -3.78 6.28 -19.44
CA PRO A 40 -5.01 5.57 -19.04
C PRO A 40 -5.26 5.54 -17.53
N LEU A 41 -4.23 5.30 -16.71
CA LEU A 41 -4.39 5.30 -15.25
C LEU A 41 -4.77 6.69 -14.70
N ARG A 42 -4.22 7.76 -15.30
CA ARG A 42 -4.57 9.14 -14.95
C ARG A 42 -6.02 9.45 -15.30
N GLU A 43 -6.49 9.02 -16.46
CA GLU A 43 -7.88 9.17 -16.88
C GLU A 43 -8.83 8.36 -15.99
N ALA A 44 -8.43 7.15 -15.58
CA ALA A 44 -9.23 6.29 -14.71
C ALA A 44 -9.41 6.87 -13.30
N VAL A 45 -8.38 7.52 -12.74
CA VAL A 45 -8.46 8.10 -11.38
C VAL A 45 -9.11 9.49 -11.37
N ALA A 46 -9.03 10.24 -12.47
CA ALA A 46 -9.45 11.64 -12.54
C ALA A 46 -10.88 11.96 -12.02
N PRO A 47 -11.92 11.14 -12.25
CA PRO A 47 -13.26 11.39 -11.71
C PRO A 47 -13.35 11.34 -10.18
N TYR A 48 -12.34 10.73 -9.54
CA TYR A 48 -12.29 10.51 -8.10
C TYR A 48 -11.18 11.33 -7.43
N ASP A 49 -10.29 11.97 -8.20
CA ASP A 49 -9.21 12.79 -7.66
C ASP A 49 -9.74 14.15 -7.15
N THR A 50 -9.28 14.56 -5.98
CA THR A 50 -9.62 15.85 -5.36
C THR A 50 -8.62 16.96 -5.67
N VAL A 51 -7.42 16.61 -6.15
CA VAL A 51 -6.37 17.58 -6.50
C VAL A 51 -6.71 18.26 -7.83
N GLY A 52 -7.24 17.51 -8.79
CA GLY A 52 -7.69 18.02 -10.08
C GLY A 52 -6.55 18.14 -11.10
N PRO A 53 -6.83 18.68 -12.31
CA PRO A 53 -5.87 18.69 -13.40
C PRO A 53 -4.68 19.64 -13.17
N ASP A 54 -4.91 20.76 -12.49
CA ASP A 54 -3.84 21.70 -12.11
C ASP A 54 -3.28 21.36 -10.73
N TYR A 55 -2.36 20.40 -10.69
CA TYR A 55 -1.72 19.93 -9.46
C TYR A 55 -1.06 21.07 -8.65
N ARG A 56 -0.63 22.16 -9.29
CA ARG A 56 0.02 23.30 -8.61
C ARG A 56 -0.96 24.30 -7.99
N ALA A 57 -2.25 24.20 -8.31
CA ALA A 57 -3.32 25.04 -7.77
C ALA A 57 -4.48 24.18 -7.25
N PRO A 58 -4.26 23.35 -6.21
CA PRO A 58 -5.27 22.43 -5.72
C PRO A 58 -6.47 23.14 -5.12
N SER A 59 -7.65 22.53 -5.26
CA SER A 59 -8.88 23.02 -4.61
C SER A 59 -8.80 22.97 -3.08
N LEU A 60 -9.67 23.72 -2.39
CA LEU A 60 -9.75 23.66 -0.91
C LEU A 60 -10.13 22.27 -0.37
N GLY A 61 -10.74 21.42 -1.20
CA GLY A 61 -11.08 20.04 -0.87
C GLY A 61 -10.01 19.02 -1.24
N ALA A 62 -8.88 19.45 -1.82
CA ALA A 62 -7.83 18.57 -2.29
C ALA A 62 -7.23 17.72 -1.17
N ARG A 63 -6.76 16.52 -1.53
CA ARG A 63 -6.12 15.55 -0.65
C ARG A 63 -7.02 15.09 0.50
N ARG A 64 -8.35 15.08 0.29
CA ARG A 64 -9.33 14.59 1.27
C ARG A 64 -10.22 13.52 0.64
N PRO A 65 -10.20 12.28 1.16
CA PRO A 65 -11.13 11.26 0.70
C PRO A 65 -12.55 11.61 1.16
N SER A 66 -13.54 11.11 0.42
CA SER A 66 -14.96 11.31 0.73
C SER A 66 -15.80 10.15 0.19
N ARG A 67 -17.12 10.24 0.32
CA ARG A 67 -18.02 9.26 -0.30
C ARG A 67 -17.93 9.23 -1.83
N LEU A 68 -17.37 10.27 -2.44
CA LEU A 68 -17.25 10.39 -3.89
C LEU A 68 -15.81 10.33 -4.39
N HIS A 69 -14.85 10.70 -3.55
CA HIS A 69 -13.47 10.93 -3.98
C HIS A 69 -12.45 10.11 -3.20
N SER A 70 -11.28 9.93 -3.81
CA SER A 70 -10.10 9.32 -3.23
C SER A 70 -8.91 10.29 -3.27
N ILE A 71 -7.84 9.89 -2.59
CA ILE A 71 -6.50 10.47 -2.76
C ILE A 71 -5.85 9.65 -3.88
N GLU A 72 -5.40 10.29 -4.98
CA GLU A 72 -5.01 9.61 -6.23
C GLU A 72 -3.89 8.58 -6.04
N GLU A 73 -3.05 8.81 -5.05
CA GLU A 73 -1.79 8.11 -4.84
C GLU A 73 -2.02 6.62 -4.56
N LEU A 74 -3.04 6.28 -3.76
CA LEU A 74 -3.32 4.89 -3.39
C LEU A 74 -3.85 4.07 -4.59
N PRO A 75 -4.91 4.49 -5.32
CA PRO A 75 -5.35 3.80 -6.52
C PRO A 75 -4.24 3.64 -7.57
N VAL A 76 -3.46 4.70 -7.84
CA VAL A 76 -2.40 4.66 -8.85
C VAL A 76 -1.25 3.73 -8.41
N ALA A 77 -0.88 3.72 -7.13
CA ALA A 77 0.14 2.80 -6.62
C ALA A 77 -0.27 1.32 -6.79
N LEU A 78 -1.54 1.00 -6.51
CA LEU A 78 -2.09 -0.34 -6.74
C LEU A 78 -2.11 -0.69 -8.23
N GLY A 79 -2.53 0.24 -9.10
CA GLY A 79 -2.49 0.06 -10.55
C GLY A 79 -1.06 -0.21 -11.05
N MET A 80 -0.08 0.57 -10.60
CA MET A 80 1.32 0.41 -11.02
C MET A 80 1.92 -0.92 -10.54
N LEU A 81 1.54 -1.37 -9.33
CA LEU A 81 1.91 -2.70 -8.83
C LEU A 81 1.37 -3.83 -9.72
N LEU A 82 0.14 -3.70 -10.23
CA LEU A 82 -0.46 -4.66 -11.16
C LEU A 82 0.24 -4.66 -12.51
N VAL A 83 0.45 -3.48 -13.12
CA VAL A 83 1.13 -3.34 -14.43
C VAL A 83 2.53 -3.98 -14.38
N ALA A 84 3.27 -3.74 -13.32
CA ALA A 84 4.60 -4.30 -13.10
C ALA A 84 4.60 -5.76 -12.61
N ARG A 85 3.43 -6.36 -12.38
CA ARG A 85 3.28 -7.72 -11.82
C ARG A 85 4.08 -7.94 -10.53
N GLY A 86 4.19 -6.90 -9.72
CA GLY A 86 4.92 -6.93 -8.45
C GLY A 86 6.44 -6.78 -8.56
N ASP A 87 7.00 -6.60 -9.75
CA ASP A 87 8.43 -6.28 -9.91
C ASP A 87 8.72 -4.87 -9.38
N TYR A 88 9.61 -4.78 -8.38
CA TYR A 88 9.92 -3.53 -7.70
C TYR A 88 10.46 -2.48 -8.67
N ARG A 89 11.42 -2.86 -9.52
CA ARG A 89 12.11 -1.90 -10.38
C ARG A 89 11.14 -1.32 -11.40
N HIS A 90 10.35 -2.18 -12.04
CA HIS A 90 9.37 -1.81 -13.02
C HIS A 90 8.24 -0.95 -12.40
N ALA A 91 7.75 -1.34 -11.22
CA ALA A 91 6.67 -0.62 -10.55
C ALA A 91 7.11 0.76 -10.05
N VAL A 92 8.29 0.87 -9.45
CA VAL A 92 8.83 2.16 -8.97
C VAL A 92 9.18 3.09 -10.12
N LEU A 93 9.76 2.59 -11.22
CA LEU A 93 10.01 3.41 -12.40
C LEU A 93 8.70 3.91 -13.03
N GLY A 94 7.69 3.06 -13.12
CA GLY A 94 6.36 3.47 -13.59
C GLY A 94 5.75 4.55 -12.70
N ALA A 95 5.83 4.40 -11.37
CA ALA A 95 5.32 5.37 -10.42
C ALA A 95 6.05 6.72 -10.51
N VAL A 96 7.38 6.72 -10.63
CA VAL A 96 8.17 7.94 -10.81
C VAL A 96 7.82 8.65 -12.13
N ASN A 97 7.65 7.88 -13.22
CA ASN A 97 7.30 8.42 -14.53
C ASN A 97 5.82 8.83 -14.67
N TYR A 98 4.94 8.40 -13.77
CA TYR A 98 3.56 8.89 -13.71
C TYR A 98 3.47 10.40 -13.47
N GLY A 99 4.47 10.99 -12.78
CA GLY A 99 4.49 12.40 -12.41
C GLY A 99 3.50 12.75 -11.30
N ARG A 100 3.18 14.04 -11.15
CA ARG A 100 2.34 14.55 -10.05
C ARG A 100 2.95 14.19 -8.69
N ASP A 101 2.23 13.52 -7.79
CA ASP A 101 2.73 13.06 -6.48
C ASP A 101 3.53 11.75 -6.58
N CYS A 102 4.51 11.75 -7.48
CA CYS A 102 5.20 10.53 -7.88
C CYS A 102 6.06 9.93 -6.77
N ASP A 103 6.52 10.74 -5.81
CA ASP A 103 7.27 10.30 -4.62
C ASP A 103 6.39 9.48 -3.67
N SER A 104 5.17 9.94 -3.37
CA SER A 104 4.21 9.17 -2.57
C SER A 104 3.77 7.89 -3.27
N ILE A 105 3.46 7.97 -4.57
CA ILE A 105 3.05 6.80 -5.38
C ILE A 105 4.18 5.78 -5.43
N ALA A 106 5.42 6.20 -5.69
CA ALA A 106 6.59 5.32 -5.74
C ALA A 106 6.88 4.71 -4.36
N THR A 107 6.69 5.47 -3.28
CA THR A 107 6.87 4.97 -1.92
C THR A 107 5.87 3.85 -1.61
N MET A 108 4.59 4.05 -1.88
CA MET A 108 3.56 3.03 -1.65
C MET A 108 3.78 1.79 -2.53
N THR A 109 4.02 2.01 -3.83
CA THR A 109 4.24 0.93 -4.80
C THR A 109 5.48 0.09 -4.45
N GLY A 110 6.60 0.75 -4.13
CA GLY A 110 7.84 0.09 -3.75
C GLY A 110 7.74 -0.68 -2.43
N ALA A 111 7.03 -0.13 -1.43
CA ALA A 111 6.77 -0.83 -0.18
C ALA A 111 5.96 -2.13 -0.41
N LEU A 112 4.91 -2.06 -1.25
CA LEU A 112 4.10 -3.23 -1.61
C LEU A 112 4.90 -4.29 -2.38
N ALA A 113 5.66 -3.89 -3.40
CA ALA A 113 6.52 -4.79 -4.16
C ALA A 113 7.60 -5.45 -3.28
N GLY A 114 8.23 -4.67 -2.41
CA GLY A 114 9.19 -5.13 -1.40
C GLY A 114 8.59 -6.18 -0.46
N ALA A 115 7.40 -5.93 0.08
CA ALA A 115 6.69 -6.86 0.95
C ALA A 115 6.26 -8.15 0.23
N LEU A 116 6.02 -8.08 -1.09
CA LEU A 116 5.74 -9.25 -1.92
C LEU A 116 6.99 -10.06 -2.29
N GLY A 117 8.18 -9.65 -1.86
CA GLY A 117 9.43 -10.37 -2.08
C GLY A 117 10.24 -9.88 -3.27
N SER A 118 9.89 -8.73 -3.87
CA SER A 118 10.75 -8.06 -4.85
C SER A 118 11.54 -6.94 -4.15
N PRO A 119 12.78 -7.19 -3.69
CA PRO A 119 13.52 -6.20 -2.91
C PRO A 119 13.95 -4.99 -3.75
N VAL A 120 14.24 -3.88 -3.06
CA VAL A 120 14.86 -2.70 -3.66
C VAL A 120 16.25 -3.06 -4.24
N PRO A 121 16.60 -2.58 -5.45
CA PRO A 121 17.95 -2.70 -5.96
C PRO A 121 18.99 -2.10 -4.99
N GLN A 122 20.05 -2.87 -4.70
CA GLN A 122 21.03 -2.48 -3.69
C GLN A 122 21.81 -1.22 -4.08
N ASP A 123 22.10 -1.06 -5.37
CA ASP A 123 22.73 0.13 -5.93
C ASP A 123 21.89 1.39 -5.66
N TRP A 124 20.56 1.30 -5.81
CA TRP A 124 19.65 2.41 -5.53
C TRP A 124 19.61 2.75 -4.05
N SER A 125 19.39 1.77 -3.17
CA SER A 125 19.29 2.02 -1.73
C SER A 125 20.61 2.55 -1.16
N LYS A 126 21.76 2.04 -1.64
CA LYS A 126 23.09 2.55 -1.30
C LYS A 126 23.26 4.01 -1.70
N GLN A 127 22.93 4.36 -2.95
CA GLN A 127 23.05 5.73 -3.44
C GLN A 127 22.20 6.71 -2.62
N VAL A 128 20.96 6.33 -2.28
CA VAL A 128 20.08 7.15 -1.43
C VAL A 128 20.63 7.29 -0.02
N ALA A 129 21.11 6.20 0.60
CA ALA A 129 21.70 6.23 1.94
C ALA A 129 22.93 7.15 2.02
N GLU A 130 23.83 7.06 1.03
CA GLU A 130 25.03 7.90 0.96
C GLU A 130 24.69 9.38 0.73
N ALA A 131 23.77 9.67 -0.19
CA ALA A 131 23.36 11.04 -0.50
C ALA A 131 22.60 11.71 0.66
N SER A 132 21.73 10.96 1.34
CA SER A 132 20.94 11.45 2.48
C SER A 132 21.69 11.42 3.81
N ARG A 133 22.80 10.66 3.89
CA ARG A 133 23.55 10.39 5.13
C ARG A 133 22.68 9.74 6.21
N LEU A 134 21.81 8.83 5.79
CA LEU A 134 20.89 8.10 6.66
C LEU A 134 21.18 6.61 6.65
N ASP A 135 21.05 5.97 7.81
CA ASP A 135 20.94 4.52 7.90
C ASP A 135 19.51 4.10 7.56
N LEU A 136 19.33 3.50 6.39
CA LEU A 136 18.02 3.04 5.93
C LEU A 136 17.62 1.66 6.50
N TRP A 137 18.56 0.92 7.10
CA TRP A 137 18.35 -0.45 7.57
C TRP A 137 18.00 -0.52 9.06
N GLN A 138 18.60 0.35 9.87
CA GLN A 138 18.39 0.33 11.31
C GLN A 138 16.90 0.54 11.69
N PRO A 139 16.15 1.52 11.12
CA PRO A 139 14.75 1.68 11.45
C PRO A 139 13.91 0.44 11.14
N ALA A 140 14.11 -0.18 9.97
CA ALA A 140 13.38 -1.39 9.59
C ALA A 140 13.71 -2.59 10.49
N THR A 141 14.98 -2.75 10.89
CA THR A 141 15.43 -3.80 11.80
C THR A 141 14.80 -3.64 13.18
N THR A 142 14.79 -2.42 13.71
CA THR A 142 14.18 -2.12 15.02
C THR A 142 12.67 -2.30 14.98
N LEU A 143 11.98 -1.80 13.96
CA LEU A 143 10.54 -2.01 13.80
C LEU A 143 10.21 -3.51 13.73
N THR A 144 10.99 -4.30 12.99
CA THR A 144 10.80 -5.75 12.90
C THR A 144 10.92 -6.43 14.27
N ALA A 145 11.92 -6.07 15.06
CA ALA A 145 12.12 -6.63 16.39
C ALA A 145 10.92 -6.30 17.31
N VAL A 146 10.47 -5.04 17.33
CA VAL A 146 9.33 -4.60 18.12
C VAL A 146 8.03 -5.28 17.66
N THR A 147 7.80 -5.41 16.35
CA THR A 147 6.61 -6.11 15.82
C THR A 147 6.56 -7.56 16.28
N ARG A 148 7.70 -8.27 16.30
CA ARG A 148 7.75 -9.65 16.80
C ARG A 148 7.42 -9.73 18.29
N GLU A 149 7.99 -8.84 19.09
CA GLU A 149 7.71 -8.76 20.53
C GLU A 149 6.22 -8.51 20.81
N ILE A 150 5.61 -7.55 20.11
CA ILE A 150 4.18 -7.25 20.25
C ILE A 150 3.33 -8.48 19.86
N PHE A 151 3.65 -9.11 18.73
CA PHE A 151 2.92 -10.28 18.26
C PHE A 151 2.97 -11.44 19.27
N GLU A 152 4.14 -11.72 19.86
CA GLU A 152 4.31 -12.76 20.88
C GLU A 152 3.46 -12.47 22.12
N ARG A 153 3.45 -11.22 22.59
CA ARG A 153 2.63 -10.78 23.73
C ARG A 153 1.13 -10.89 23.44
N ASP A 154 0.70 -10.50 22.25
CA ASP A 154 -0.70 -10.58 21.84
C ASP A 154 -1.18 -12.04 21.74
N VAL A 155 -0.35 -12.93 21.17
CA VAL A 155 -0.64 -14.37 21.12
C VAL A 155 -0.73 -14.96 22.53
N HIS A 156 0.20 -14.60 23.42
CA HIS A 156 0.16 -15.06 24.80
C HIS A 156 -1.12 -14.59 25.52
N ARG A 157 -1.44 -13.29 25.42
CA ARG A 157 -2.65 -12.71 26.02
C ARG A 157 -3.93 -13.38 25.51
N ARG A 158 -4.03 -13.60 24.19
CA ARG A 158 -5.18 -14.29 23.59
C ARG A 158 -5.33 -15.72 24.12
N ARG A 159 -4.23 -16.49 24.18
CA ARG A 159 -4.24 -17.87 24.71
C ARG A 159 -4.66 -17.90 26.18
N THR A 160 -4.12 -17.01 27.01
CA THR A 160 -4.51 -16.91 28.42
C THR A 160 -6.00 -16.62 28.58
N HIS A 161 -6.56 -15.71 27.76
CA HIS A 161 -7.99 -15.42 27.73
C HIS A 161 -8.82 -16.64 27.31
N GLU A 162 -8.43 -17.34 26.25
CA GLU A 162 -9.09 -18.56 25.78
C GLU A 162 -9.08 -19.66 26.85
N SER A 163 -7.94 -19.90 27.52
CA SER A 163 -7.83 -20.86 28.62
C SER A 163 -8.71 -20.47 29.81
N ALA A 164 -8.74 -19.20 30.19
CA ALA A 164 -9.61 -18.72 31.26
C ALA A 164 -11.10 -18.94 30.94
N PHE A 165 -11.52 -18.67 29.69
CA PHE A 165 -12.90 -18.90 29.25
C PHE A 165 -13.29 -20.38 29.30
N LEU A 166 -12.42 -21.27 28.82
CA LEU A 166 -12.66 -22.73 28.85
C LEU A 166 -12.80 -23.26 30.29
N ASN A 167 -12.00 -22.73 31.23
CA ASN A 167 -12.06 -23.12 32.64
C ASN A 167 -13.32 -22.66 33.39
N LEU A 168 -14.13 -21.76 32.82
CA LEU A 168 -15.43 -21.38 33.39
C LEU A 168 -16.51 -22.45 33.14
N GLY A 169 -16.34 -23.27 32.10
CA GLY A 169 -17.29 -24.31 31.70
C GLY A 169 -17.09 -25.66 32.40
N ASP A 170 -16.05 -25.80 33.23
CA ASP A 170 -15.80 -27.00 34.02
C ASP A 170 -16.59 -26.89 35.33
N PRO A 171 -17.68 -27.65 35.53
CA PRO A 171 -18.35 -27.66 36.80
C PRO A 171 -17.39 -28.30 37.79
N ARG A 172 -16.76 -27.47 38.63
CA ARG A 172 -16.26 -27.94 39.93
C ARG A 172 -17.50 -28.34 40.72
N CYS A 173 -18.00 -29.56 40.51
CA CYS A 173 -18.88 -30.22 41.43
C CYS A 173 -18.13 -30.28 42.76
N SER A 174 -18.59 -29.50 43.72
CA SER A 174 -18.20 -29.62 45.11
C SER A 174 -18.56 -31.04 45.57
N ASP A 175 -17.57 -31.82 45.98
CA ASP A 175 -17.77 -33.06 46.75
C ASP A 175 -18.38 -32.75 48.13
#